data_AF-A0A7R9EAT6-F1
#
_entry.id   AF-A0A7R9EAT6-F1
#
_cell.length_a   1.000
_cell.length_b   1.000
_cell.length_c   1.000
_cell.angle_alpha   90.00
_cell.angle_beta   90.00
_cell.angle_gamma   90.00
#
_symmetry.space_group_name_H-M   'P 1'
#
loop_
_entity.id
_entity.type
_entity.pdbx_description
1 polymer ?
#
loop_
_entity_poly.entity_id
_entity_poly.type
_entity_poly.pdbx_seq_one_letter_code
_entity_poly.pdbx_strand_id
1 'polypeptide(L)'
;MEQSNFSPEVLPDLLPVYYKRLFPYGPFYRWLSYGNVTTNYFLHREFSLTLAEDVYIRYRSFANQDELEAEIQKRNPYKIDIGAVYSSRPKDHLTTNKFIPLEKELVFDIDMTDYDDVRTCCSGADVCTKCWRFMSVACKVLDASLREDFGFEHLLWVFSGRRGVHCWVCDEAARKLDVSARSAVAEYLQIVTGGVNQAKKVNLPGDKLHHSVKRAKNFIEQQFLNIVEEQDILGSPESIAKVLALIPDSELKQDLEKEIQRHTSSRDRWNALVAHVRMLQDRVISPKTFA
;
A
#
# COMPACT_ATOMS: atom_id res chain seq x y z
N MET A 1 -27.42 -0.68 1.47
CA MET A 1 -27.40 -2.06 0.95
C MET A 1 -26.70 -2.89 2.00
N GLU A 2 -27.43 -3.73 2.72
CA GLU A 2 -26.80 -4.75 3.56
C GLU A 2 -25.93 -5.62 2.64
N GLN A 3 -24.62 -5.69 2.90
CA GLN A 3 -23.80 -6.70 2.25
C GLN A 3 -24.33 -8.05 2.75
N SER A 4 -25.04 -8.77 1.88
CA SER A 4 -25.32 -10.18 2.13
C SER A 4 -23.99 -10.88 2.42
N ASN A 5 -23.89 -11.56 3.57
CA ASN A 5 -22.68 -12.31 3.93
C ASN A 5 -22.32 -13.25 2.77
N PHE A 6 -21.23 -12.93 2.07
CA PHE A 6 -20.71 -13.74 0.98
C PHE A 6 -20.28 -15.10 1.52
N SER A 7 -20.75 -16.20 0.89
CA SER A 7 -20.27 -17.55 1.17
C SER A 7 -19.33 -18.01 0.04
N PRO A 8 -18.11 -18.48 0.34
CA PRO A 8 -17.23 -19.05 -0.68
C PRO A 8 -17.83 -20.25 -1.43
N GLU A 9 -18.81 -20.94 -0.82
CA GLU A 9 -19.45 -22.13 -1.40
C GLU A 9 -20.25 -21.84 -2.68
N VAL A 10 -20.67 -20.58 -2.89
CA VAL A 10 -21.39 -20.18 -4.11
C VAL A 10 -20.46 -19.82 -5.28
N LEU A 11 -19.13 -19.78 -5.05
CA LEU A 11 -18.16 -19.43 -6.09
C LEU A 11 -18.19 -20.35 -7.32
N PRO A 12 -18.34 -21.68 -7.20
CA PRO A 12 -18.47 -22.56 -8.37
C PRO A 12 -19.61 -22.19 -9.31
N ASP A 13 -20.70 -21.62 -8.79
CA ASP A 13 -21.86 -21.20 -9.57
C ASP A 13 -21.72 -19.77 -10.10
N LEU A 14 -21.11 -18.88 -9.30
CA LEU A 14 -20.97 -17.46 -9.65
C LEU A 14 -19.80 -17.17 -10.59
N LEU A 15 -18.65 -17.83 -10.41
CA LEU A 15 -17.45 -17.59 -11.22
C LEU A 15 -17.69 -17.84 -12.73
N PRO A 16 -18.37 -18.93 -13.16
CA PRO A 16 -18.68 -19.13 -14.58
C PRO A 16 -19.52 -18.00 -15.18
N VAL A 17 -20.51 -17.49 -14.42
CA VAL A 17 -21.35 -16.37 -14.87
C VAL A 17 -20.52 -15.09 -14.95
N TYR A 18 -19.71 -14.82 -13.94
CA TYR A 18 -18.82 -13.65 -13.90
C TYR A 18 -17.84 -13.67 -15.07
N TYR A 19 -17.11 -14.76 -15.28
CA TYR A 19 -16.17 -14.88 -16.39
C TYR A 19 -16.87 -14.84 -17.74
N LYS A 20 -18.03 -15.47 -17.91
CA LYS A 20 -18.74 -15.45 -19.19
C LYS A 20 -19.35 -14.09 -19.56
N ARG A 21 -19.74 -13.27 -18.58
CA ARG A 21 -20.60 -12.09 -18.84
C ARG A 21 -20.09 -10.76 -18.33
N LEU A 22 -19.20 -10.75 -17.33
CA LEU A 22 -18.84 -9.53 -16.59
C LEU A 22 -17.35 -9.24 -16.61
N PHE A 23 -16.49 -10.27 -16.64
CA PHE A 23 -15.05 -10.06 -16.67
C PHE A 23 -14.66 -9.24 -17.91
N PRO A 24 -13.94 -8.12 -17.75
CA PRO A 24 -13.70 -7.18 -18.83
C PRO A 24 -12.52 -7.60 -19.72
N TYR A 25 -12.66 -8.71 -20.46
CA TYR A 25 -11.57 -9.25 -21.31
C TYR A 25 -10.99 -8.21 -22.27
N GLY A 26 -11.83 -7.41 -22.93
CA GLY A 26 -11.40 -6.34 -23.82
C GLY A 26 -10.47 -5.32 -23.16
N PRO A 27 -10.94 -4.57 -22.15
CA PRO A 27 -10.07 -3.68 -21.38
C PRO A 27 -8.83 -4.36 -20.77
N PHE A 28 -8.97 -5.57 -20.25
CA PHE A 28 -7.88 -6.32 -19.62
C PHE A 28 -6.78 -6.70 -20.63
N TYR A 29 -7.16 -7.20 -21.81
CA TYR A 29 -6.21 -7.47 -22.90
C TYR A 29 -5.55 -6.18 -23.43
N ARG A 30 -6.33 -5.10 -23.62
CA ARG A 30 -5.77 -3.80 -24.06
C ARG A 30 -4.73 -3.27 -23.08
N TRP A 31 -4.98 -3.38 -21.78
CA TRP A 31 -4.02 -2.99 -20.74
C TRP A 31 -2.73 -3.82 -20.85
N LEU A 32 -2.83 -5.15 -20.79
CA LEU A 32 -1.66 -6.02 -20.67
C LEU A 32 -0.89 -6.24 -21.97
N SER A 33 -1.52 -5.98 -23.11
CA SER A 33 -0.85 -5.97 -24.42
C SER A 33 -0.08 -4.68 -24.67
N TYR A 34 -0.43 -3.57 -24.00
CA TYR A 34 0.11 -2.24 -24.28
C TYR A 34 0.06 -1.88 -25.78
N GLY A 35 -1.02 -2.23 -26.47
CA GLY A 35 -1.12 -2.03 -27.92
C GLY A 35 -0.11 -2.86 -28.73
N ASN A 36 0.44 -3.92 -28.14
CA ASN A 36 1.54 -4.73 -28.65
C ASN A 36 2.75 -3.88 -29.09
N VAL A 37 3.19 -2.98 -28.19
CA VAL A 37 4.41 -2.16 -28.36
C VAL A 37 5.60 -2.97 -28.89
N THR A 38 5.72 -4.24 -28.51
CA THR A 38 6.58 -5.21 -29.17
C THR A 38 5.76 -6.40 -29.65
N THR A 39 6.26 -7.02 -30.73
CA THR A 39 5.66 -8.27 -31.23
C THR A 39 5.69 -9.32 -30.12
N ASN A 40 4.56 -9.97 -29.87
CA ASN A 40 4.40 -11.01 -28.84
C ASN A 40 4.43 -10.55 -27.38
N TYR A 41 4.34 -9.24 -27.07
CA TYR A 41 4.38 -8.75 -25.67
C TYR A 41 3.37 -9.47 -24.76
N PHE A 42 2.10 -9.53 -25.17
CA PHE A 42 1.06 -10.25 -24.43
C PHE A 42 1.29 -11.77 -24.41
N LEU A 43 1.73 -12.34 -25.54
CA LEU A 43 2.01 -13.77 -25.68
C LEU A 43 3.12 -14.27 -24.73
N HIS A 44 4.02 -13.39 -24.32
CA HIS A 44 5.09 -13.72 -23.38
C HIS A 44 4.75 -13.34 -21.92
N ARG A 45 3.55 -12.84 -21.65
CA ARG A 45 3.07 -12.53 -20.30
C ARG A 45 2.75 -13.82 -19.54
N GLU A 46 3.30 -13.96 -18.33
CA GLU A 46 2.88 -15.00 -17.40
C GLU A 46 1.54 -14.65 -16.74
N PHE A 47 0.66 -15.64 -16.68
CA PHE A 47 -0.47 -15.69 -15.78
C PHE A 47 -0.34 -16.91 -14.86
N SER A 48 -0.81 -16.76 -13.63
CA SER A 48 -1.06 -17.87 -12.74
C SER A 48 -2.52 -17.95 -12.35
N LEU A 49 -3.02 -19.18 -12.23
CA LEU A 49 -4.42 -19.47 -11.94
C LEU A 49 -4.48 -20.35 -10.69
N THR A 50 -5.20 -19.91 -9.66
CA THR A 50 -5.57 -20.76 -8.52
C THR A 50 -6.94 -21.36 -8.80
N LEU A 51 -7.05 -22.68 -8.80
CA LEU A 51 -8.31 -23.42 -8.97
C LEU A 51 -8.89 -23.82 -7.61
N ALA A 52 -9.93 -24.65 -7.62
CA ALA A 52 -10.46 -25.28 -6.41
C ALA A 52 -9.35 -26.04 -5.66
N GLU A 53 -9.54 -26.20 -4.34
CA GLU A 53 -8.58 -26.86 -3.45
C GLU A 53 -7.18 -26.19 -3.45
N ASP A 54 -7.13 -24.88 -3.73
CA ASP A 54 -5.90 -24.09 -3.84
C ASP A 54 -4.86 -24.65 -4.83
N VAL A 55 -5.32 -25.41 -5.83
CA VAL A 55 -4.43 -25.92 -6.89
C VAL A 55 -3.89 -24.75 -7.70
N TYR A 56 -2.60 -24.51 -7.56
CA TYR A 56 -1.90 -23.37 -8.15
C TYR A 56 -1.20 -23.75 -9.46
N ILE A 57 -1.54 -23.06 -10.56
CA ILE A 57 -1.00 -23.33 -11.89
C ILE A 57 -0.24 -22.10 -12.40
N ARG A 58 1.07 -22.25 -12.59
CA ARG A 58 1.96 -21.18 -13.09
C ARG A 58 2.23 -21.29 -14.58
N TYR A 59 2.93 -20.28 -15.11
CA TYR A 59 3.45 -20.25 -16.46
C TYR A 59 2.37 -20.45 -17.54
N ARG A 60 1.17 -19.92 -17.31
CA ARG A 60 0.17 -19.78 -18.37
C ARG A 60 0.47 -18.53 -19.19
N SER A 61 0.14 -18.60 -20.47
CA SER A 61 0.32 -17.52 -21.45
C SER A 61 -0.60 -17.75 -22.64
N PHE A 62 -1.04 -16.66 -23.25
CA PHE A 62 -2.12 -16.65 -24.24
C PHE A 62 -1.71 -15.80 -25.44
N ALA A 63 -2.01 -16.23 -26.66
CA ALA A 63 -1.62 -15.47 -27.85
C ALA A 63 -2.44 -14.18 -28.03
N ASN A 64 -3.70 -14.21 -27.64
CA ASN A 64 -4.66 -13.13 -27.85
C ASN A 64 -5.78 -13.16 -26.80
N GLN A 65 -6.72 -12.22 -26.91
CA GLN A 65 -7.88 -12.12 -26.03
C GLN A 65 -8.75 -13.39 -26.07
N ASP A 66 -9.00 -13.96 -27.26
CA ASP A 66 -9.88 -15.12 -27.42
C ASP A 66 -9.32 -16.37 -26.71
N GLU A 67 -8.00 -16.61 -26.81
CA GLU A 67 -7.34 -17.69 -26.07
C GLU A 67 -7.41 -17.49 -24.55
N LEU A 68 -7.22 -16.25 -24.07
CA LEU A 68 -7.36 -15.93 -22.65
C LEU A 68 -8.80 -16.19 -22.18
N GLU A 69 -9.78 -15.67 -22.92
CA GLU A 69 -11.20 -15.80 -22.59
C GLU A 69 -11.63 -17.27 -22.54
N ALA A 70 -11.28 -18.05 -23.57
CA ALA A 70 -11.60 -19.47 -23.64
C ALA A 70 -11.00 -20.25 -22.47
N GLU A 71 -9.73 -20.01 -22.10
CA GLU A 71 -9.09 -20.74 -21.00
C GLU A 71 -9.62 -20.33 -19.63
N ILE A 72 -9.89 -19.03 -19.40
CA ILE A 72 -10.46 -18.55 -18.13
C ILE A 72 -11.87 -19.10 -17.93
N GLN A 73 -12.73 -19.08 -18.96
CA GLN A 73 -14.07 -19.68 -18.88
C GLN A 73 -14.03 -21.20 -18.73
N LYS A 74 -13.03 -21.87 -19.32
CA LYS A 74 -12.85 -23.32 -19.18
C LYS A 74 -12.41 -23.71 -17.78
N ARG A 75 -11.45 -22.98 -17.19
CA ARG A 75 -10.86 -23.33 -15.89
C ARG A 75 -11.60 -22.75 -14.69
N ASN A 76 -12.34 -21.66 -14.86
CA ASN A 76 -13.04 -20.92 -13.80
C ASN A 76 -12.18 -20.72 -12.54
N PRO A 77 -11.04 -20.02 -12.66
CA PRO A 77 -10.11 -19.87 -11.55
C PRO A 77 -10.71 -19.02 -10.41
N TYR A 78 -10.33 -19.36 -9.18
CA TYR A 78 -10.65 -18.60 -7.97
C TYR A 78 -9.77 -17.35 -7.84
N LYS A 79 -8.53 -17.41 -8.32
CA LYS A 79 -7.58 -16.28 -8.34
C LYS A 79 -6.82 -16.25 -9.65
N ILE A 80 -6.50 -15.04 -10.11
CA ILE A 80 -5.68 -14.80 -11.30
C ILE A 80 -4.55 -13.86 -10.89
N ASP A 81 -3.32 -14.32 -11.01
CA ASP A 81 -2.12 -13.49 -10.79
C ASP A 81 -1.48 -13.15 -12.13
N ILE A 82 -0.98 -11.92 -12.25
CA ILE A 82 -0.31 -11.41 -13.45
C ILE A 82 1.19 -11.32 -13.16
N GLY A 83 1.98 -12.06 -13.94
CA GLY A 83 3.43 -12.14 -13.82
C GLY A 83 4.17 -11.20 -14.78
N ALA A 84 5.46 -11.48 -14.98
CA ALA A 84 6.32 -10.73 -15.90
C ALA A 84 6.04 -11.08 -17.37
N VAL A 85 6.52 -10.23 -18.27
CA VAL A 85 6.77 -10.58 -19.68
C VAL A 85 8.15 -11.23 -19.78
N TYR A 86 8.21 -12.41 -20.37
CA TYR A 86 9.42 -13.22 -20.48
C TYR A 86 10.07 -13.15 -21.87
N SER A 87 11.28 -13.71 -21.98
CA SER A 87 11.99 -13.88 -23.26
C SER A 87 11.30 -14.84 -24.24
N SER A 88 10.49 -15.75 -23.73
CA SER A 88 9.71 -16.74 -24.49
C SER A 88 8.35 -16.92 -23.84
N ARG A 89 7.44 -17.63 -24.53
CA ARG A 89 6.13 -18.02 -24.00
C ARG A 89 6.28 -18.80 -22.68
N PRO A 90 5.70 -18.31 -21.56
CA PRO A 90 5.71 -19.04 -20.30
C PRO A 90 5.25 -20.50 -20.41
N LYS A 91 4.23 -20.79 -21.23
CA LYS A 91 3.74 -22.18 -21.37
C LYS A 91 4.77 -23.17 -21.94
N ASP A 92 5.81 -22.66 -22.59
CA ASP A 92 6.89 -23.42 -23.23
C ASP A 92 8.22 -23.32 -22.43
N HIS A 93 8.18 -22.88 -21.17
CA HIS A 93 9.37 -22.65 -20.34
C HIS A 93 10.28 -23.88 -20.18
N LEU A 94 9.72 -25.10 -20.17
CA LEU A 94 10.48 -26.35 -20.00
C LEU A 94 11.34 -26.71 -21.22
N THR A 95 10.99 -26.24 -22.42
CA THR A 95 11.70 -26.55 -23.67
C THR A 95 12.58 -25.38 -24.14
N THR A 96 12.63 -24.30 -23.37
CA THR A 96 13.35 -23.07 -23.71
C THR A 96 14.68 -23.01 -22.98
N ASN A 97 15.80 -22.91 -23.72
CA ASN A 97 17.15 -22.85 -23.14
C ASN A 97 17.43 -21.57 -22.33
N LYS A 98 16.73 -20.46 -22.61
CA LYS A 98 16.88 -19.18 -21.90
C LYS A 98 15.51 -18.55 -21.63
N PHE A 99 14.97 -18.82 -20.45
CA PHE A 99 13.70 -18.30 -19.97
C PHE A 99 13.94 -17.29 -18.85
N ILE A 100 13.90 -16.00 -19.17
CA ILE A 100 14.18 -14.91 -18.24
C ILE A 100 13.07 -13.85 -18.26
N PRO A 101 12.72 -13.24 -17.11
CA PRO A 101 11.82 -12.10 -17.08
C PRO A 101 12.51 -10.88 -17.69
N LEU A 102 11.79 -10.13 -18.52
CA LEU A 102 12.30 -8.95 -19.22
C LEU A 102 11.66 -7.67 -18.69
N GLU A 103 10.33 -7.68 -18.54
CA GLU A 103 9.57 -6.52 -18.12
C GLU A 103 8.46 -6.91 -17.15
N LYS A 104 8.15 -6.03 -16.21
CA LYS A 104 6.97 -6.13 -15.36
C LYS A 104 6.63 -4.76 -14.81
N GLU A 105 5.35 -4.43 -14.73
CA GLU A 105 4.86 -3.27 -14.00
C GLU A 105 5.53 -3.19 -12.62
N LEU A 106 5.94 -1.99 -12.23
CA LEU A 106 6.31 -1.72 -10.85
C LEU A 106 5.02 -1.71 -10.03
N VAL A 107 4.99 -2.53 -8.99
CA VAL A 107 3.79 -2.77 -8.19
C VAL A 107 4.04 -2.46 -6.74
N PHE A 108 3.05 -1.86 -6.09
CA PHE A 108 3.04 -1.63 -4.65
C PHE A 108 1.79 -2.30 -4.09
N ASP A 109 1.96 -3.01 -2.97
CA ASP A 109 0.89 -3.65 -2.23
C ASP A 109 0.90 -3.09 -0.81
N ILE A 110 -0.22 -2.48 -0.41
CA ILE A 110 -0.40 -1.90 0.92
C ILE A 110 -1.55 -2.65 1.58
N ASP A 111 -1.22 -3.43 2.62
CA ASP A 111 -2.19 -4.18 3.42
C ASP A 111 -2.43 -3.48 4.77
N MET A 112 -3.67 -3.46 5.22
CA MET A 112 -4.05 -2.92 6.52
C MET A 112 -3.40 -3.64 7.71
N THR A 113 -2.97 -4.91 7.59
CA THR A 113 -2.30 -5.62 8.69
C THR A 113 -1.00 -4.95 9.11
N ASP A 114 -0.34 -4.24 8.21
CA ASP A 114 0.90 -3.52 8.52
C ASP A 114 0.66 -2.31 9.45
N TYR A 115 -0.62 -1.96 9.69
CA TYR A 115 -1.05 -0.90 10.58
C TYR A 115 -1.63 -1.43 11.91
N ASP A 116 -1.57 -2.73 12.18
CA ASP A 116 -2.15 -3.34 13.40
C ASP A 116 -1.57 -2.79 14.70
N ASP A 117 -0.33 -2.31 14.68
CA ASP A 117 0.33 -1.71 15.85
C ASP A 117 -0.16 -0.29 16.16
N VAL A 118 -0.72 0.41 15.17
CA VAL A 118 -1.15 1.82 15.22
C VAL A 118 -2.65 2.05 15.03
N ARG A 119 -3.44 1.01 14.79
CA ARG A 119 -4.91 1.07 14.73
C ARG A 119 -5.56 0.37 15.92
N THR A 120 -6.75 0.82 16.29
CA THR A 120 -7.50 0.29 17.45
C THR A 120 -8.91 -0.14 17.10
N CYS A 121 -9.47 0.35 15.99
CA CYS A 121 -10.86 0.09 15.62
C CYS A 121 -11.11 -1.32 15.07
N CYS A 122 -10.07 -2.02 14.58
CA CYS A 122 -10.12 -3.37 14.01
C CYS A 122 -8.76 -4.07 14.25
N SER A 123 -8.70 -5.38 14.04
CA SER A 123 -7.47 -6.16 14.11
C SER A 123 -7.37 -7.16 12.96
N GLY A 124 -6.14 -7.55 12.61
CA GLY A 124 -5.88 -8.57 11.60
C GLY A 124 -6.55 -8.25 10.25
N ALA A 125 -7.53 -9.07 9.88
CA ALA A 125 -8.14 -8.98 8.55
C ALA A 125 -9.40 -8.12 8.45
N ASP A 126 -9.85 -7.57 9.58
CA ASP A 126 -11.04 -6.75 9.64
C ASP A 126 -10.73 -5.30 9.27
N VAL A 127 -11.68 -4.65 8.60
CA VAL A 127 -11.59 -3.25 8.18
C VAL A 127 -12.91 -2.53 8.40
N CYS A 128 -12.82 -1.24 8.71
CA CYS A 128 -13.96 -0.34 8.76
C CYS A 128 -13.60 1.02 8.15
N THR A 129 -14.57 1.92 8.05
CA THR A 129 -14.38 3.26 7.47
C THR A 129 -13.32 4.09 8.18
N LYS A 130 -13.09 3.86 9.48
CA LYS A 130 -12.07 4.53 10.28
C LYS A 130 -10.66 4.16 9.82
N CYS A 131 -10.31 2.87 9.82
CA CYS A 131 -8.97 2.44 9.38
C CYS A 131 -8.78 2.55 7.87
N TRP A 132 -9.84 2.52 7.05
CA TRP A 132 -9.71 2.77 5.61
C TRP A 132 -9.14 4.16 5.26
N ARG A 133 -9.19 5.10 6.21
CA ARG A 133 -8.50 6.39 6.11
C ARG A 133 -6.98 6.22 5.94
N PHE A 134 -6.37 5.19 6.52
CA PHE A 134 -4.96 4.86 6.30
C PHE A 134 -4.66 4.57 4.83
N MET A 135 -5.46 3.71 4.18
CA MET A 135 -5.30 3.41 2.74
C MET A 135 -5.50 4.66 1.89
N SER A 136 -6.49 5.48 2.23
CA SER A 136 -6.77 6.73 1.50
C SER A 136 -5.61 7.72 1.56
N VAL A 137 -4.96 7.85 2.73
CA VAL A 137 -3.76 8.69 2.89
C VAL A 137 -2.56 8.05 2.19
N ALA A 138 -2.38 6.74 2.31
CA ALA A 138 -1.28 6.00 1.66
C ALA A 138 -1.34 6.15 0.13
N CYS A 139 -2.53 6.02 -0.48
CA CYS A 139 -2.72 6.26 -1.91
C CYS A 139 -2.28 7.68 -2.31
N LYS A 140 -2.70 8.71 -1.58
CA LYS A 140 -2.35 10.12 -1.88
C LYS A 140 -0.84 10.36 -1.78
N VAL A 141 -0.23 9.85 -0.72
CA VAL A 141 1.22 9.99 -0.49
C VAL A 141 2.02 9.30 -1.58
N LEU A 142 1.66 8.06 -1.90
CA LEU A 142 2.39 7.27 -2.89
C LEU A 142 2.15 7.78 -4.31
N ASP A 143 0.90 8.10 -4.69
CA ASP A 143 0.57 8.65 -6.01
C ASP A 143 1.34 9.96 -6.28
N ALA A 144 1.35 10.88 -5.32
CA ALA A 144 2.11 12.12 -5.44
C ALA A 144 3.62 11.88 -5.61
N SER A 145 4.21 10.95 -4.84
CA SER A 145 5.63 10.65 -4.99
C SER A 145 5.95 9.98 -6.33
N LEU A 146 5.13 9.02 -6.78
CA LEU A 146 5.30 8.37 -8.08
C LEU A 146 5.20 9.35 -9.24
N ARG A 147 4.31 10.33 -9.17
CA ARG A 147 4.14 11.36 -10.20
C ARG A 147 5.19 12.46 -10.13
N GLU A 148 5.35 13.09 -8.97
CA GLU A 148 6.15 14.30 -8.81
C GLU A 148 7.65 14.02 -8.69
N ASP A 149 8.04 12.90 -8.09
CA ASP A 149 9.45 12.59 -7.88
C ASP A 149 10.02 11.67 -8.97
N PHE A 150 9.23 10.71 -9.45
CA PHE A 150 9.65 9.73 -10.46
C PHE A 150 9.12 10.03 -11.87
N GLY A 151 8.17 10.94 -12.02
CA GLY A 151 7.61 11.31 -13.33
C GLY A 151 6.71 10.25 -13.95
N PHE A 152 6.19 9.28 -13.18
CA PHE A 152 5.29 8.26 -13.72
C PHE A 152 3.89 8.81 -13.96
N GLU A 153 3.31 8.50 -15.10
CA GLU A 153 2.00 9.03 -15.52
C GLU A 153 0.89 7.97 -15.41
N HIS A 154 1.21 6.71 -15.70
CA HIS A 154 0.24 5.63 -15.88
C HIS A 154 0.10 4.78 -14.63
N LEU A 155 -0.63 5.30 -13.64
CA LEU A 155 -0.90 4.64 -12.36
C LEU A 155 -2.30 4.04 -12.34
N LEU A 156 -2.41 2.73 -12.08
CA LEU A 156 -3.68 2.04 -11.85
C LEU A 156 -3.77 1.56 -10.40
N TRP A 157 -4.67 2.17 -9.63
CA TRP A 157 -4.99 1.76 -8.27
C TRP A 157 -6.16 0.76 -8.26
N VAL A 158 -5.97 -0.37 -7.58
CA VAL A 158 -6.91 -1.48 -7.53
C VAL A 158 -7.16 -1.88 -6.08
N PHE A 159 -8.42 -2.05 -5.71
CA PHE A 159 -8.78 -2.63 -4.41
C PHE A 159 -8.37 -4.11 -4.37
N SER A 160 -7.73 -4.57 -3.27
CA SER A 160 -7.24 -5.95 -3.18
C SER A 160 -8.34 -7.01 -3.06
N GLY A 161 -9.60 -6.59 -2.93
CA GLY A 161 -10.76 -7.45 -2.70
C GLY A 161 -11.12 -7.63 -1.23
N ARG A 162 -10.29 -7.13 -0.30
CA ARG A 162 -10.58 -7.19 1.14
C ARG A 162 -10.17 -5.96 1.93
N ARG A 163 -8.86 -5.76 2.11
CA ARG A 163 -8.34 -4.85 3.14
C ARG A 163 -7.14 -3.99 2.71
N GLY A 164 -6.80 -4.02 1.44
CA GLY A 164 -5.62 -3.33 0.92
C GLY A 164 -5.86 -2.73 -0.44
N VAL A 165 -4.81 -2.10 -0.96
CA VAL A 165 -4.79 -1.47 -2.27
C VAL A 165 -3.50 -1.84 -2.99
N HIS A 166 -3.61 -2.11 -4.29
CA HIS A 166 -2.47 -2.35 -5.16
C HIS A 166 -2.32 -1.16 -6.12
N CYS A 167 -1.10 -0.68 -6.31
CA CYS A 167 -0.77 0.28 -7.37
C CYS A 167 0.03 -0.43 -8.45
N TRP A 168 -0.41 -0.31 -9.69
CA TRP A 168 0.29 -0.77 -10.89
C TRP A 168 0.83 0.44 -11.65
N VAL A 169 2.15 0.64 -11.62
CA VAL A 169 2.85 1.64 -12.42
C VAL A 169 3.16 1.05 -13.78
N CYS A 170 2.46 1.54 -14.79
CA CYS A 170 2.37 0.94 -16.11
C CYS A 170 3.20 1.68 -17.15
N ASP A 171 3.95 2.72 -16.79
CA ASP A 171 4.87 3.43 -17.68
C ASP A 171 5.94 2.48 -18.27
N GLU A 172 6.34 2.68 -19.52
CA GLU A 172 7.34 1.82 -20.17
C GLU A 172 8.67 1.80 -19.40
N ALA A 173 9.11 2.96 -18.92
CA ALA A 173 10.31 3.07 -18.08
C ALA A 173 10.18 2.26 -16.79
N ALA A 174 9.01 2.29 -16.13
CA ALA A 174 8.75 1.52 -14.92
C ALA A 174 8.75 0.01 -15.18
N ARG A 175 8.19 -0.42 -16.33
CA ARG A 175 8.15 -1.84 -16.71
C ARG A 175 9.55 -2.44 -16.92
N LYS A 176 10.48 -1.62 -17.41
CA LYS A 176 11.87 -1.99 -17.72
C LYS A 176 12.85 -1.85 -16.55
N LEU A 177 12.41 -1.39 -15.38
CA LEU A 177 13.28 -1.31 -14.20
C LEU A 177 13.80 -2.69 -13.84
N ASP A 178 15.12 -2.80 -13.64
CA ASP A 178 15.74 -3.98 -13.06
C ASP A 178 15.48 -4.08 -11.55
N VAL A 179 15.97 -5.14 -10.94
CA VAL A 179 15.77 -5.39 -9.50
C VAL A 179 16.40 -4.29 -8.64
N SER A 180 17.58 -3.80 -9.00
CA SER A 180 18.29 -2.76 -8.22
C SER A 180 17.53 -1.45 -8.24
N ALA A 181 17.03 -1.04 -9.41
CA ALA A 181 16.27 0.19 -9.56
C ALA A 181 14.92 0.11 -8.83
N ARG A 182 14.25 -1.06 -8.85
CA ARG A 182 13.04 -1.28 -8.05
C ARG A 182 13.31 -1.18 -6.55
N SER A 183 14.41 -1.76 -6.07
CA SER A 183 14.83 -1.63 -4.67
C SER A 183 15.10 -0.17 -4.30
N ALA A 184 15.80 0.58 -5.15
CA ALA A 184 16.07 2.00 -4.90
C ALA A 184 14.79 2.84 -4.82
N VAL A 185 13.78 2.55 -5.66
CA VAL A 185 12.46 3.20 -5.58
C VAL A 185 11.77 2.85 -4.26
N ALA A 186 11.78 1.58 -3.85
CA ALA A 186 11.19 1.15 -2.59
C ALA A 186 11.89 1.81 -1.38
N GLU A 187 13.23 1.83 -1.37
CA GLU A 187 14.04 2.46 -0.32
C GLU A 187 13.78 3.96 -0.22
N TYR A 188 13.64 4.65 -1.35
CA TYR A 188 13.29 6.08 -1.38
C TYR A 188 11.95 6.37 -0.69
N LEU A 189 10.97 5.48 -0.85
CA LEU A 189 9.63 5.59 -0.29
C LEU A 189 9.54 5.07 1.16
N GLN A 190 10.50 4.26 1.59
CA GLN A 190 10.52 3.62 2.90
C GLN A 190 11.01 4.57 4.01
N ILE A 191 10.07 5.18 4.74
CA ILE A 191 10.38 6.05 5.89
C ILE A 191 10.28 5.29 7.22
N VAL A 192 9.41 4.28 7.29
CA VAL A 192 9.17 3.51 8.51
C VAL A 192 10.16 2.35 8.55
N THR A 193 11.18 2.44 9.41
CA THR A 193 12.20 1.41 9.58
C THR A 193 12.14 0.87 11.00
N GLY A 194 11.85 -0.42 11.18
CA GLY A 194 11.90 -1.07 12.49
C GLY A 194 10.95 -2.25 12.63
N GLY A 195 11.39 -3.27 13.37
CA GLY A 195 10.58 -4.47 13.65
C GLY A 195 9.54 -4.26 14.75
N VAL A 196 8.77 -5.31 15.04
CA VAL A 196 7.69 -5.31 16.06
C VAL A 196 8.18 -4.89 17.45
N ASN A 197 9.45 -5.14 17.77
CA ASN A 197 10.05 -4.81 19.07
C ASN A 197 10.52 -3.35 19.20
N GLN A 198 10.42 -2.54 18.16
CA GLN A 198 10.83 -1.13 18.19
C GLN A 198 9.61 -0.22 18.29
N ALA A 199 9.52 0.53 19.38
CA ALA A 199 8.46 1.52 19.58
C ALA A 199 8.59 2.68 18.57
N LYS A 200 9.79 3.24 18.41
CA LYS A 200 10.07 4.32 17.46
C LYS A 200 10.62 3.78 16.16
N LYS A 201 9.81 3.81 15.10
CA LYS A 201 10.14 3.30 13.76
C LYS A 201 10.49 4.39 12.74
N VAL A 202 10.45 5.66 13.13
CA VAL A 202 10.69 6.80 12.23
C VAL A 202 11.74 7.71 12.85
N ASN A 203 12.84 7.92 12.13
CA ASN A 203 13.92 8.82 12.51
C ASN A 203 14.18 9.80 11.38
N LEU A 204 13.77 11.06 11.58
CA LEU A 204 13.93 12.12 10.59
C LEU A 204 15.09 13.04 10.98
N PRO A 205 15.83 13.62 10.02
CA PRO A 205 17.02 14.45 10.25
C PRO A 205 16.70 15.87 10.78
N GLY A 206 15.65 16.03 11.60
CA GLY A 206 15.21 17.32 12.13
C GLY A 206 14.71 18.27 11.04
N ASP A 207 15.17 19.52 11.06
CA ASP A 207 14.66 20.61 10.21
C ASP A 207 14.95 20.42 8.71
N LYS A 208 15.93 19.58 8.36
CA LYS A 208 16.32 19.29 6.97
C LYS A 208 15.51 18.13 6.40
N LEU A 209 14.18 18.21 6.44
CA LEU A 209 13.32 17.21 5.82
C LEU A 209 13.43 17.25 4.29
N HIS A 210 13.59 16.07 3.69
CA HIS A 210 13.51 15.88 2.25
C HIS A 210 12.15 16.32 1.70
N HIS A 211 12.09 16.80 0.45
CA HIS A 211 10.87 17.38 -0.11
C HIS A 211 9.71 16.37 -0.16
N SER A 212 9.99 15.12 -0.50
CA SER A 212 9.00 14.03 -0.52
C SER A 212 8.38 13.81 0.87
N VAL A 213 9.18 13.86 1.93
CA VAL A 213 8.72 13.72 3.32
C VAL A 213 7.86 14.91 3.74
N LYS A 214 8.24 16.15 3.37
CA LYS A 214 7.43 17.34 3.63
C LYS A 214 6.07 17.26 2.95
N ARG A 215 6.03 16.83 1.69
CA ARG A 215 4.78 16.64 0.95
C ARG A 215 3.91 15.55 1.56
N ALA A 216 4.50 14.40 1.91
CA ALA A 216 3.81 13.31 2.59
C ALA A 216 3.19 13.77 3.92
N LYS A 217 3.96 14.51 4.73
CA LYS A 217 3.49 15.12 5.99
C LYS A 217 2.27 16.01 5.76
N ASN A 218 2.26 16.86 4.74
CA ASN A 218 1.12 17.72 4.46
C ASN A 218 -0.17 16.94 4.15
N PHE A 219 -0.09 15.84 3.38
CA PHE A 219 -1.25 14.98 3.15
C PHE A 219 -1.74 14.30 4.43
N ILE A 220 -0.82 13.85 5.28
CA ILE A 220 -1.13 13.22 6.57
C ILE A 220 -1.82 14.24 7.49
N GLU A 221 -1.26 15.45 7.63
CA GLU A 221 -1.77 16.50 8.54
C GLU A 221 -3.23 16.89 8.26
N GLN A 222 -3.65 16.88 6.99
CA GLN A 222 -5.04 17.15 6.60
C GLN A 222 -6.05 16.14 7.18
N GLN A 223 -5.61 14.93 7.50
CA GLN A 223 -6.44 13.85 8.02
C GLN A 223 -6.07 13.44 9.43
N PHE A 224 -4.94 13.91 9.95
CA PHE A 224 -4.33 13.37 11.16
C PHE A 224 -5.20 13.54 12.40
N LEU A 225 -5.83 14.70 12.58
CA LEU A 225 -6.74 14.91 13.73
C LEU A 225 -7.96 13.98 13.69
N ASN A 226 -8.47 13.65 12.50
CA ASN A 226 -9.54 12.67 12.37
C ASN A 226 -9.03 11.27 12.73
N ILE A 227 -7.80 10.92 12.32
CA ILE A 227 -7.19 9.63 12.69
C ILE A 227 -6.99 9.55 14.22
N VAL A 228 -6.48 10.61 14.85
CA VAL A 228 -6.29 10.70 16.31
C VAL A 228 -7.58 10.40 17.06
N GLU A 229 -8.69 10.98 16.60
CA GLU A 229 -10.00 10.83 17.20
C GLU A 229 -10.64 9.46 16.88
N GLU A 230 -10.58 9.01 15.63
CA GLU A 230 -11.20 7.76 15.19
C GLU A 230 -10.51 6.51 15.76
N GLN A 231 -9.19 6.56 15.91
CA GLN A 231 -8.36 5.50 16.50
C GLN A 231 -8.11 5.70 18.00
N ASP A 232 -8.57 6.81 18.56
CA ASP A 232 -8.44 7.15 19.98
C ASP A 232 -7.02 6.93 20.54
N ILE A 233 -6.00 7.37 19.78
CA ILE A 233 -4.58 7.03 20.04
C ILE A 233 -4.04 7.58 21.37
N LEU A 234 -4.77 8.50 22.01
CA LEU A 234 -4.47 9.08 23.31
C LEU A 234 -5.63 8.88 24.30
N GLY A 235 -6.50 7.89 24.07
CA GLY A 235 -7.72 7.68 24.87
C GLY A 235 -7.50 6.91 26.16
N SER A 236 -6.65 5.88 26.12
CA SER A 236 -6.37 4.99 27.26
C SER A 236 -4.94 5.18 27.80
N PRO A 237 -4.66 4.77 29.05
CA PRO A 237 -3.31 4.78 29.60
C PRO A 237 -2.30 4.02 28.72
N GLU A 238 -2.72 2.89 28.14
CA GLU A 238 -1.88 2.06 27.26
C GLU A 238 -1.56 2.77 25.94
N SER A 239 -2.54 3.42 25.31
CA SER A 239 -2.32 4.15 24.06
C SER A 239 -1.46 5.40 24.27
N ILE A 240 -1.67 6.12 25.39
CA ILE A 240 -0.83 7.23 25.81
C ILE A 240 0.62 6.76 26.00
N ALA A 241 0.84 5.64 26.70
CA ALA A 241 2.17 5.09 26.91
C ALA A 241 2.89 4.77 25.58
N LYS A 242 2.17 4.26 24.57
CA LYS A 242 2.72 4.01 23.23
C LYS A 242 3.20 5.31 22.57
N VAL A 243 2.41 6.38 22.61
CA VAL A 243 2.79 7.68 22.03
C VAL A 243 3.98 8.28 22.78
N LEU A 244 3.95 8.26 24.11
CA LEU A 244 5.04 8.77 24.94
C LEU A 244 6.35 7.98 24.77
N ALA A 245 6.29 6.70 24.38
CA ALA A 245 7.48 5.91 24.05
C ALA A 245 8.21 6.38 22.79
N LEU A 246 7.59 7.23 21.96
CA LEU A 246 8.21 7.84 20.79
C LEU A 246 9.11 9.04 21.16
N ILE A 247 8.99 9.53 22.40
CA ILE A 247 9.68 10.71 22.92
C ILE A 247 10.92 10.25 23.69
N PRO A 248 12.14 10.53 23.19
CA PRO A 248 13.36 10.03 23.82
C PRO A 248 13.74 10.80 25.10
N ASP A 249 13.30 12.04 25.23
CA ASP A 249 13.60 12.90 26.38
C ASP A 249 12.68 12.57 27.56
N SER A 250 13.29 12.12 28.66
CA SER A 250 12.57 11.68 29.87
C SER A 250 11.90 12.81 30.63
N GLU A 251 12.49 14.02 30.65
CA GLU A 251 11.92 15.18 31.34
C GLU A 251 10.69 15.67 30.56
N LEU A 252 10.84 15.83 29.24
CA LEU A 252 9.76 16.18 28.33
C LEU A 252 8.61 15.17 28.41
N LYS A 253 8.93 13.87 28.49
CA LYS A 253 7.94 12.81 28.61
C LYS A 253 7.08 12.97 29.87
N GLN A 254 7.69 13.25 31.03
CA GLN A 254 6.98 13.45 32.29
C GLN A 254 6.10 14.70 32.28
N ASP A 255 6.59 15.78 31.67
CA ASP A 255 5.83 17.03 31.56
C ASP A 255 4.65 16.90 30.62
N LEU A 256 4.83 16.23 29.47
CA LEU A 256 3.75 15.93 28.54
C LEU A 256 2.71 14.98 29.14
N GLU A 257 3.13 13.99 29.93
CA GLU A 257 2.19 13.10 30.62
C GLU A 257 1.26 13.86 31.56
N LYS A 258 1.79 14.80 32.36
CA LYS A 258 0.98 15.66 33.22
C LYS A 258 0.03 16.57 32.43
N GLU A 259 0.49 17.09 31.29
CA GLU A 259 -0.32 17.98 30.45
C GLU A 259 -1.47 17.21 29.79
N ILE A 260 -1.20 16.02 29.23
CA ILE A 260 -2.21 15.15 28.60
C ILE A 260 -3.30 14.74 29.61
N GLN A 261 -2.94 14.48 30.87
CA GLN A 261 -3.90 14.10 31.92
C GLN A 261 -4.93 15.20 32.24
N ARG A 262 -4.68 16.46 31.87
CA ARG A 262 -5.63 17.57 32.05
C ARG A 262 -6.79 17.55 31.05
N HIS A 263 -6.68 16.73 30.01
CA HIS A 263 -7.64 16.65 28.92
C HIS A 263 -8.30 15.26 28.87
N THR A 264 -9.51 15.20 28.31
CA THR A 264 -10.32 13.98 28.27
C THR A 264 -10.33 13.32 26.90
N SER A 265 -10.44 14.09 25.82
CA SER A 265 -10.49 13.54 24.45
C SER A 265 -9.09 13.36 23.86
N SER A 266 -8.92 12.34 23.01
CA SER A 266 -7.66 12.15 22.25
C SER A 266 -7.28 13.39 21.43
N ARG A 267 -8.27 14.09 20.89
CA ARG A 267 -8.07 15.31 20.09
C ARG A 267 -7.51 16.46 20.93
N ASP A 268 -8.09 16.72 22.09
CA ASP A 268 -7.62 17.79 22.98
C ASP A 268 -6.24 17.46 23.56
N ARG A 269 -6.03 16.20 23.95
CA ARG A 269 -4.73 15.68 24.38
C ARG A 269 -3.65 15.88 23.32
N TRP A 270 -3.97 15.60 22.05
CA TRP A 270 -3.04 15.83 20.94
C TRP A 270 -2.72 17.31 20.74
N ASN A 271 -3.75 18.17 20.76
CA ASN A 271 -3.55 19.62 20.63
C ASN A 271 -2.67 20.19 21.76
N ALA A 272 -2.90 19.74 23.00
CA ALA A 272 -2.09 20.12 24.16
C ALA A 272 -0.65 19.64 24.02
N LEU A 273 -0.44 18.39 23.60
CA LEU A 273 0.89 17.84 23.32
C LEU A 273 1.64 18.70 22.29
N VAL A 274 1.01 19.01 21.16
CA VAL A 274 1.61 19.83 20.10
C VAL A 274 1.94 21.25 20.60
N ALA A 275 1.01 21.88 21.33
CA ALA A 275 1.22 23.22 21.88
C ALA A 275 2.40 23.24 22.86
N HIS A 276 2.50 22.24 23.74
CA HIS A 276 3.56 22.14 24.73
C HIS A 276 4.94 21.93 24.07
N VAL A 277 5.03 21.01 23.10
CA VAL A 277 6.28 20.76 22.35
C VAL A 277 6.75 22.02 21.62
N ARG A 278 5.85 22.75 20.96
CA ARG A 278 6.18 24.01 20.27
C ARG A 278 6.68 25.08 21.24
N MET A 279 6.02 25.23 22.38
CA MET A 279 6.42 26.20 23.40
C MET A 279 7.85 25.96 23.91
N LEU A 280 8.26 24.69 24.02
CA LEU A 280 9.62 24.32 24.42
C LEU A 280 10.64 24.58 23.30
N GLN A 281 10.29 24.30 22.05
CA GLN A 281 11.13 24.64 20.90
C GLN A 281 11.39 26.16 20.82
N ASP A 282 10.36 26.98 21.00
CA ASP A 282 10.48 28.45 20.97
C ASP A 282 11.36 28.99 22.11
N ARG A 283 11.31 28.36 23.30
CA ARG A 283 12.18 28.69 24.44
C ARG A 283 13.64 28.32 24.22
N VAL A 284 13.91 27.27 23.43
CA VAL A 284 15.28 26.86 23.07
C VAL A 284 15.86 27.76 21.98
N ILE A 285 15.03 28.23 21.04
CA ILE A 285 15.42 29.11 19.93
C ILE A 285 15.57 30.58 20.36
N SER A 286 14.92 30.99 21.46
CA SER A 286 15.15 32.28 22.10
C SER A 286 16.22 32.16 23.19
N PRO A 287 17.53 32.25 22.88
CA PRO A 287 18.51 32.36 23.94
C PRO A 287 18.17 33.63 24.73
N LYS A 288 18.12 33.49 26.05
CA LYS A 288 17.95 34.60 27.00
C LYS A 288 18.65 35.85 26.47
N THR A 289 17.88 36.84 26.05
CA THR A 289 18.36 38.21 25.97
C THR A 289 18.88 38.54 27.37
N PHE A 290 20.20 38.58 27.50
CA PHE A 290 20.89 39.04 28.69
C PHE A 290 20.43 40.48 28.97
N ALA A 291 19.76 40.66 30.10
CA ALA A 291 19.79 41.87 30.93
C ALA A 291 19.34 41.47 32.34
#